data_AF-A0A376BS79-F1
#
_entry.id   AF-A0A376BS79-F1
#
_cell.length_a   1.000
_cell.length_b   1.000
_cell.length_c   1.000
_cell.angle_alpha   90.00
_cell.angle_beta   90.00
_cell.angle_gamma   90.00
#
_symmetry.space_group_name_H-M   'P 1'
#
loop_
_entity.id
_entity.type
_entity.pdbx_description
1 polymer ?
#
loop_
_entity_poly.entity_id
_entity_poly.type
_entity_poly.pdbx_seq_one_letter_code
_entity_poly.pdbx_strand_id
1 'polypeptide(L)'
;MNTVKKILSVIGLYILISQLFVWQMKTKPRPPSDYFNVCVMENNTPNLLTIKKIKTTQTVCTQPLDYDFPHFGSMHLRLLPNQIWELETWRDSMGDPAIYRYQIDNQGKITPINWEYGGMMMRVMAYIWAIFITTFIWKFGKWLYRKIFKTFRQPEN
;
A
#
# COMPACT_ATOMS: atom_id res chain seq x y z
N MET A 1 -23.99 10.78 30.27
CA MET A 1 -22.99 10.83 29.17
C MET A 1 -23.72 10.80 27.83
N ASN A 2 -23.77 11.94 27.13
CA ASN A 2 -24.54 12.13 25.89
C ASN A 2 -24.21 11.08 24.83
N THR A 3 -25.25 10.60 24.13
CA THR A 3 -25.16 9.59 23.04
C THR A 3 -24.09 9.95 22.01
N VAL A 4 -23.96 11.25 21.70
CA VAL A 4 -22.94 11.81 20.80
C VAL A 4 -21.51 11.51 21.29
N LYS A 5 -21.22 11.69 22.59
CA LYS A 5 -19.88 11.41 23.15
C LYS A 5 -19.51 9.93 23.02
N LYS A 6 -20.48 9.02 23.19
CA LYS A 6 -20.27 7.57 23.04
C LYS A 6 -19.94 7.18 21.60
N ILE A 7 -20.64 7.76 20.63
CA ILE A 7 -20.39 7.51 19.20
C ILE A 7 -18.99 7.99 18.82
N LEU A 8 -18.63 9.21 19.23
CA LEU A 8 -17.30 9.77 18.97
C LEU A 8 -16.17 8.93 19.56
N SER A 9 -16.34 8.39 20.77
CA SER A 9 -15.33 7.49 21.37
C SER A 9 -15.13 6.20 20.58
N VAL A 10 -16.20 5.61 20.04
CA VAL A 10 -16.10 4.40 19.21
C VAL A 10 -15.43 4.69 17.87
N ILE A 11 -15.77 5.81 17.23
CA ILE A 11 -15.12 6.25 15.98
C ILE A 11 -13.64 6.53 16.21
N GLY A 12 -13.28 7.23 17.29
CA GLY A 12 -11.88 7.49 17.63
C GLY A 12 -11.08 6.21 17.88
N LEU A 13 -11.67 5.24 18.59
CA LEU A 13 -11.06 3.93 18.82
C LEU A 13 -10.85 3.17 17.50
N TYR A 14 -11.84 3.20 16.61
CA TYR A 14 -11.74 2.60 15.29
C TYR A 14 -10.60 3.19 14.46
N ILE A 15 -10.50 4.51 14.40
CA ILE A 15 -9.44 5.20 13.65
C ILE A 15 -8.07 4.80 14.21
N LEU A 16 -7.88 4.80 15.53
CA LEU A 16 -6.62 4.42 16.16
C LEU A 16 -6.21 2.97 15.83
N ILE A 17 -7.14 2.03 15.95
CA ILE A 17 -6.88 0.62 15.63
C ILE A 17 -6.55 0.46 14.15
N SER A 18 -7.27 1.14 13.27
CA SER A 18 -7.04 1.08 11.83
C SER A 18 -5.64 1.55 11.46
N GLN A 19 -5.18 2.69 12.01
CA GLN A 19 -3.84 3.21 11.74
C GLN A 19 -2.74 2.28 12.26
N LEU A 20 -2.96 1.63 13.41
CA LEU A 20 -2.02 0.67 13.97
C LEU A 20 -1.88 -0.56 13.05
N PHE A 21 -2.98 -1.07 12.53
CA PHE A 21 -2.94 -2.16 11.55
C PHE A 21 -2.27 -1.76 10.24
N VAL A 22 -2.58 -0.58 9.68
CA VAL A 22 -1.93 -0.09 8.46
C VAL A 22 -0.41 0.01 8.65
N TRP A 23 0.04 0.46 9.82
CA TRP A 23 1.46 0.53 10.15
C TRP A 23 2.11 -0.86 10.22
N GLN A 24 1.47 -1.83 10.86
CA GLN A 24 1.97 -3.21 10.95
C GLN A 24 1.98 -3.95 9.60
N MET A 25 1.00 -3.65 8.74
CA MET A 25 0.81 -4.30 7.44
C MET A 25 1.58 -3.61 6.30
N LYS A 26 2.40 -2.59 6.58
CA LYS A 26 3.16 -1.89 5.55
C LYS A 26 4.03 -2.88 4.78
N THR A 27 3.89 -2.86 3.46
CA THR A 27 4.69 -3.70 2.55
C THR A 27 6.16 -3.35 2.72
N LYS A 28 7.00 -4.38 2.86
CA LYS A 28 8.45 -4.20 2.96
C LYS A 28 9.04 -4.15 1.55
N PRO A 29 9.96 -3.22 1.26
CA PRO A 29 10.68 -3.22 0.00
C PRO A 29 11.46 -4.53 -0.14
N ARG A 30 11.35 -5.15 -1.31
CA ARG A 30 12.06 -6.38 -1.66
C ARG A 30 13.31 -6.06 -2.48
N PRO A 31 14.36 -6.87 -2.37
CA PRO A 31 15.51 -6.73 -3.24
C PRO A 31 15.11 -6.94 -4.71
N PRO A 32 15.87 -6.35 -5.66
CA PRO A 32 15.67 -6.58 -7.08
C PRO A 32 15.69 -8.08 -7.41
N SER A 33 14.78 -8.52 -8.26
CA SER A 33 14.74 -9.89 -8.77
C SER A 33 14.94 -9.91 -10.28
N ASP A 34 15.14 -11.09 -10.85
CA ASP A 34 15.16 -11.32 -12.29
C ASP A 34 13.88 -10.84 -13.01
N TYR A 35 12.79 -10.60 -12.28
CA TYR A 35 11.49 -10.15 -12.78
C TYR A 35 11.27 -8.64 -12.60
N PHE A 36 12.32 -7.89 -12.32
CA PHE A 36 12.25 -6.44 -12.18
C PHE A 36 11.86 -5.79 -13.52
N ASN A 37 10.77 -5.04 -13.52
CA ASN A 37 10.25 -4.39 -14.71
C ASN A 37 10.69 -2.93 -14.80
N VAL A 38 10.92 -2.47 -16.02
CA VAL A 38 11.33 -1.11 -16.35
C VAL A 38 10.55 -0.60 -17.55
N CYS A 39 10.44 0.72 -17.67
CA CYS A 39 9.85 1.36 -18.84
C CYS A 39 10.91 1.51 -19.93
N VAL A 40 10.60 1.00 -21.12
CA VAL A 40 11.45 1.05 -22.31
C VAL A 40 10.61 1.59 -23.47
N MET A 41 11.19 2.48 -24.26
CA MET A 41 10.58 2.97 -25.49
C MET A 41 10.89 2.01 -26.64
N GLU A 42 9.86 1.45 -27.25
CA GLU A 42 9.96 0.58 -28.42
C GLU A 42 9.12 1.19 -29.54
N ASN A 43 9.73 1.57 -30.67
CA ASN A 43 9.02 2.23 -31.79
C ASN A 43 8.17 3.45 -31.35
N ASN A 44 8.69 4.24 -30.42
CA ASN A 44 8.02 5.42 -29.85
C ASN A 44 6.77 5.12 -29.00
N THR A 45 6.51 3.85 -28.67
CA THR A 45 5.50 3.46 -27.67
C THR A 45 6.20 2.96 -26.41
N PRO A 46 5.68 3.32 -25.23
CA PRO A 46 6.28 2.92 -23.98
C PRO A 46 5.82 1.50 -23.65
N ASN A 47 6.77 0.62 -23.38
CA ASN A 47 6.53 -0.80 -23.13
C ASN A 47 7.18 -1.23 -21.82
N LEU A 48 6.56 -2.19 -21.15
CA LEU A 48 7.04 -2.75 -19.90
C LEU A 48 7.90 -3.98 -20.18
N LEU A 49 9.20 -3.87 -19.96
CA LEU A 49 10.15 -4.97 -20.16
C LEU A 49 10.87 -5.32 -18.87
N THR A 50 11.15 -6.61 -18.71
CA THR A 50 11.95 -7.12 -17.61
C THR A 50 13.44 -6.84 -17.85
N ILE A 51 14.21 -6.47 -16.83
CA ILE A 51 15.66 -6.14 -16.95
C ILE A 51 16.44 -7.21 -17.73
N LYS A 52 16.15 -8.49 -17.51
CA LYS A 52 16.81 -9.61 -18.18
C LYS A 52 16.54 -9.69 -19.69
N LYS A 53 15.44 -9.10 -20.16
CA LYS A 53 14.99 -9.13 -21.56
C LYS A 53 15.37 -7.86 -22.34
N ILE A 54 15.93 -6.86 -21.68
CA ILE A 54 16.32 -5.61 -22.33
C ILE A 54 17.47 -5.91 -23.30
N LYS A 55 17.30 -5.48 -24.55
CA LYS A 55 18.40 -5.46 -25.52
C LYS A 55 19.13 -4.13 -25.40
N THR A 56 20.45 -4.14 -25.59
CA THR A 56 21.32 -2.94 -25.52
C THR A 56 20.90 -1.82 -26.49
N THR A 57 20.09 -2.13 -27.50
CA THR A 57 19.61 -1.18 -28.52
C THR A 57 18.34 -0.44 -28.11
N GLN A 58 17.69 -0.82 -27.01
CA GLN A 58 16.43 -0.23 -26.59
C GLN A 58 16.66 0.98 -25.68
N THR A 59 15.91 2.06 -25.88
CA THR A 59 16.03 3.29 -25.09
C THR A 59 15.12 3.23 -23.87
N VAL A 60 15.67 3.50 -22.69
CA VAL A 60 14.90 3.53 -21.44
C VAL A 60 14.05 4.80 -21.39
N CYS A 61 12.86 4.75 -20.80
CA CYS A 61 12.05 5.95 -20.58
C CYS A 61 12.76 6.88 -19.58
N THR A 62 13.10 8.09 -20.01
CA THR A 62 13.80 9.11 -19.19
C THR A 62 12.93 10.34 -18.91
N GLN A 63 11.63 10.25 -19.16
CA GLN A 63 10.67 11.31 -18.88
C GLN A 63 9.50 10.75 -18.08
N PRO A 64 8.92 11.52 -17.15
CA PRO A 64 7.69 11.12 -16.47
C PRO A 64 6.59 10.84 -17.49
N LEU A 65 5.84 9.76 -17.26
CA LEU A 65 4.89 9.25 -18.23
C LEU A 65 3.73 8.56 -17.53
N ASP A 66 2.53 8.85 -18.01
CA ASP A 66 1.29 8.13 -17.73
C ASP A 66 0.90 7.36 -18.99
N TYR A 67 0.74 6.05 -18.89
CA TYR A 67 0.34 5.24 -20.03
C TYR A 67 -0.61 4.11 -19.64
N ASP A 68 -1.77 4.10 -20.28
CA ASP A 68 -2.75 3.03 -20.16
C ASP A 68 -2.56 2.02 -21.29
N PHE A 69 -2.21 0.79 -20.94
CA PHE A 69 -2.17 -0.31 -21.88
C PHE A 69 -3.60 -0.74 -22.20
N PRO A 70 -4.00 -0.76 -23.48
CA PRO A 70 -5.31 -1.27 -23.86
C PRO A 70 -5.41 -2.75 -23.44
N HIS A 71 -6.31 -3.01 -22.48
CA HIS A 71 -6.60 -4.33 -21.89
C HIS A 71 -5.56 -4.92 -20.90
N PHE A 72 -4.42 -4.27 -20.65
CA PHE A 72 -3.34 -4.84 -19.82
C PHE A 72 -2.95 -3.97 -18.61
N GLY A 73 -3.80 -3.04 -18.22
CA GLY A 73 -3.58 -2.17 -17.05
C GLY A 73 -2.89 -0.86 -17.42
N SER A 74 -2.31 -0.20 -16.44
CA SER A 74 -1.66 1.10 -16.61
C SER A 74 -0.25 1.11 -16.03
N MET A 75 0.55 2.10 -16.42
CA MET A 75 1.80 2.42 -15.77
C MET A 75 1.95 3.92 -15.56
N HIS A 76 2.59 4.26 -14.44
CA HIS A 76 2.94 5.62 -14.07
C HIS A 76 4.43 5.66 -13.76
N LEU A 77 5.18 6.43 -14.53
CA LEU A 77 6.60 6.66 -14.32
C LEU A 77 6.80 8.07 -13.77
N ARG A 78 7.44 8.18 -12.60
CA ARG A 78 7.77 9.46 -11.98
C ARG A 78 9.22 9.53 -11.56
N LEU A 79 9.75 10.75 -11.55
CA LEU A 79 11.09 11.04 -11.03
C LEU A 79 10.99 11.49 -9.57
N LEU A 80 11.60 10.73 -8.68
CA LEU A 80 11.78 11.05 -7.27
C LEU A 80 13.08 11.87 -7.06
N PRO A 81 13.25 12.48 -5.87
CA PRO A 81 14.54 13.05 -5.47
C PRO A 81 15.70 12.05 -5.61
N ASN A 82 16.92 12.56 -5.77
CA ASN A 82 18.15 11.77 -5.97
C ASN A 82 18.19 10.95 -7.28
N GLN A 83 17.52 11.44 -8.33
CA GLN A 83 17.51 10.81 -9.66
C GLN A 83 16.97 9.37 -9.65
N ILE A 84 16.08 9.06 -8.71
CA ILE A 84 15.45 7.76 -8.61
C ILE A 84 14.17 7.78 -9.45
N TRP A 85 14.06 6.86 -10.39
CA TRP A 85 12.84 6.61 -11.13
C TRP A 85 11.96 5.64 -10.35
N GLU A 86 10.69 5.98 -10.22
CA GLU A 86 9.69 5.11 -9.64
C GLU A 86 8.62 4.81 -10.69
N LEU A 87 8.47 3.51 -10.97
CA LEU A 87 7.55 2.97 -11.95
C LEU A 87 6.47 2.19 -11.22
N GLU A 88 5.25 2.70 -11.23
CA GLU A 88 4.06 2.01 -10.72
C GLU A 88 3.37 1.32 -11.89
N THR A 89 2.94 0.07 -11.69
CA THR A 89 2.32 -0.74 -12.74
C THR A 89 1.11 -1.51 -12.22
N TRP A 90 0.01 -1.48 -12.96
CA TRP A 90 -1.24 -2.18 -12.67
C TRP A 90 -1.51 -3.34 -13.63
N ARG A 91 -0.44 -3.99 -14.09
CA ARG A 91 -0.53 -5.08 -15.08
C ARG A 91 -1.08 -6.38 -14.51
N ASP A 92 -0.63 -6.74 -13.31
CA ASP A 92 -0.97 -8.01 -12.67
C ASP A 92 -2.15 -7.89 -11.70
N SER A 93 -2.47 -6.68 -11.24
CA SER A 93 -3.57 -6.42 -10.32
C SER A 93 -4.04 -4.96 -10.44
N MET A 94 -5.32 -4.75 -10.75
CA MET A 94 -5.93 -3.42 -10.70
C MET A 94 -6.04 -2.87 -9.27
N GLY A 95 -6.01 -3.75 -8.27
CA GLY A 95 -6.22 -3.38 -6.87
C GLY A 95 -4.95 -3.01 -6.10
N ASP A 96 -3.77 -3.36 -6.60
CA ASP A 96 -2.51 -3.01 -5.96
C ASP A 96 -1.36 -2.92 -6.96
N PRO A 97 -0.78 -1.73 -7.21
CA PRO A 97 0.30 -1.59 -8.16
C PRO A 97 1.57 -2.29 -7.68
N ALA A 98 2.36 -2.80 -8.62
CA ALA A 98 3.76 -3.08 -8.38
C ALA A 98 4.59 -1.82 -8.63
N ILE A 99 5.35 -1.42 -7.62
CA ILE A 99 6.18 -0.21 -7.59
C ILE A 99 7.64 -0.64 -7.70
N TYR A 100 8.33 -0.20 -8.76
CA TYR A 100 9.72 -0.49 -9.04
C TYR A 100 10.54 0.79 -8.92
N ARG A 101 11.64 0.76 -8.16
CA ARG A 101 12.57 1.90 -8.03
C ARG A 101 13.92 1.58 -8.61
N TYR A 102 14.40 2.43 -9.51
CA TYR A 102 15.68 2.24 -10.19
C TYR A 102 16.34 3.57 -10.53
N GLN A 103 17.66 3.54 -10.76
CA GLN A 103 18.40 4.67 -11.31
C GLN A 103 18.78 4.39 -12.75
N ILE A 104 18.87 5.45 -13.54
CA ILE A 104 19.35 5.42 -14.91
C ILE A 104 20.62 6.29 -14.94
N ASP A 105 21.74 5.74 -15.38
CA ASP A 105 22.97 6.52 -15.54
C ASP A 105 23.01 7.26 -16.89
N ASN A 106 24.04 8.09 -17.09
CA ASN A 106 24.23 8.86 -18.33
C ASN A 106 24.45 7.98 -19.58
N GLN A 107 24.74 6.69 -19.39
CA GLN A 107 24.93 5.71 -20.47
C GLN A 107 23.65 4.89 -20.72
N GLY A 108 22.55 5.20 -20.02
CA GLY A 108 21.28 4.47 -20.12
C GLY A 108 21.27 3.15 -19.37
N LYS A 109 22.28 2.87 -18.53
CA LYS A 109 22.35 1.66 -17.71
C LYS A 109 21.39 1.78 -16.54
N ILE A 110 20.59 0.75 -16.36
CA ILE A 110 19.62 0.66 -15.27
C ILE A 110 20.26 0.00 -14.06
N THR A 111 20.18 0.65 -12.91
CA THR A 111 20.56 0.07 -11.62
C THR A 111 19.30 -0.11 -10.77
N PRO A 112 18.79 -1.33 -10.61
CA PRO A 112 17.59 -1.56 -9.81
C PRO A 112 17.89 -1.39 -8.32
N ILE A 113 17.00 -0.73 -7.58
CA ILE A 113 17.16 -0.47 -6.14
C ILE A 113 16.30 -1.44 -5.35
N ASN A 114 14.98 -1.36 -5.52
CA ASN A 114 14.02 -2.20 -4.84
C ASN A 114 12.67 -2.20 -5.57
N TRP A 115 11.81 -3.13 -5.17
CA TRP A 115 10.42 -3.12 -5.60
C TRP A 115 9.49 -3.49 -4.45
N GLU A 116 8.26 -2.99 -4.49
CA GLU A 116 7.23 -3.26 -3.49
C GLU A 116 5.85 -3.29 -4.13
N TYR A 117 4.86 -3.83 -3.43
CA TYR A 117 3.46 -3.62 -3.79
C TYR A 117 2.96 -2.35 -3.10
N GLY A 118 2.08 -1.59 -3.74
CA GLY A 118 1.50 -0.35 -3.23
C GLY A 118 0.76 -0.50 -1.89
N GLY A 119 0.38 -1.72 -1.53
CA GLY A 119 -0.30 -2.06 -0.30
C GLY A 119 -1.72 -1.51 -0.22
N MET A 120 -2.34 -1.09 -1.32
CA MET A 120 -3.68 -0.51 -1.30
C MET A 120 -4.71 -1.53 -0.79
N MET A 121 -4.63 -2.77 -1.28
CA MET A 121 -5.46 -3.87 -0.78
C MET A 121 -5.22 -4.15 0.71
N MET A 122 -3.97 -4.10 1.18
CA MET A 122 -3.64 -4.30 2.60
C MET A 122 -4.25 -3.21 3.49
N ARG A 123 -4.26 -1.95 3.04
CA ARG A 123 -4.90 -0.85 3.75
C ARG A 123 -6.42 -1.07 3.86
N VAL A 124 -7.07 -1.47 2.78
CA VAL A 124 -8.52 -1.77 2.80
C VAL A 124 -8.82 -2.89 3.80
N MET A 125 -8.04 -3.97 3.77
CA MET A 125 -8.20 -5.08 4.72
C MET A 125 -7.97 -4.65 6.17
N ALA A 126 -6.99 -3.78 6.44
CA ALA A 126 -6.76 -3.23 7.77
C ALA A 126 -7.99 -2.48 8.31
N TYR A 127 -8.63 -1.65 7.49
CA TYR A 127 -9.86 -0.95 7.88
C TYR A 127 -11.03 -1.91 8.15
N ILE A 128 -11.17 -2.98 7.37
CA ILE A 128 -12.21 -4.00 7.58
C ILE A 128 -11.99 -4.73 8.91
N TRP A 129 -10.77 -5.21 9.16
CA TRP A 129 -10.42 -5.89 10.42
C TRP A 129 -10.59 -5.00 11.64
N ALA A 130 -10.27 -3.71 11.52
CA ALA A 130 -10.44 -2.75 12.59
C ALA A 130 -11.93 -2.59 12.99
N ILE A 131 -12.89 -2.73 12.07
CA ILE A 131 -14.33 -2.69 12.40
C ILE A 131 -14.67 -3.85 13.35
N PHE A 132 -14.26 -5.07 13.00
CA PHE A 132 -14.52 -6.26 13.81
C PHE A 132 -13.92 -6.13 15.21
N ILE A 133 -12.66 -5.70 15.29
CA ILE A 133 -11.94 -5.59 16.57
C ILE A 133 -12.53 -4.47 17.43
N THR A 134 -12.84 -3.31 16.85
CA THR A 134 -13.46 -2.20 17.60
C THR A 134 -14.82 -2.62 18.17
N THR A 135 -15.63 -3.31 17.36
CA THR A 135 -16.94 -3.83 17.78
C THR A 135 -16.79 -4.86 18.91
N PHE A 136 -15.79 -5.74 18.81
CA PHE A 136 -15.47 -6.72 19.84
C PHE A 136 -15.05 -6.05 21.16
N ILE A 137 -14.09 -5.13 21.12
CA ILE A 137 -13.59 -4.39 22.30
C ILE A 137 -14.74 -3.64 22.97
N TRP A 138 -15.60 -2.96 22.21
CA TRP A 138 -16.73 -2.23 22.78
C TRP A 138 -17.74 -3.15 23.46
N LYS A 139 -18.11 -4.27 22.82
CA LYS A 139 -19.03 -5.26 23.41
C LYS A 139 -18.43 -5.90 24.66
N PHE A 140 -17.16 -6.30 24.60
CA PHE A 140 -16.45 -6.95 25.69
C PHE A 140 -16.24 -6.01 26.89
N GLY A 141 -15.80 -4.78 26.65
CA GLY A 141 -15.66 -3.77 27.69
C GLY A 141 -16.99 -3.43 28.37
N LYS A 142 -18.09 -3.36 27.61
CA LYS A 142 -19.43 -3.18 28.17
C LYS A 142 -19.90 -4.38 29.00
N TRP A 143 -19.59 -5.59 28.55
CA TRP A 143 -19.89 -6.82 29.29
C TRP A 143 -19.09 -6.88 30.61
N LEU A 144 -17.79 -6.62 30.58
CA LEU A 144 -16.93 -6.55 31.76
C LEU A 144 -17.40 -5.48 32.74
N TYR A 145 -17.67 -4.27 32.27
CA TYR A 145 -18.20 -3.19 33.11
C TYR A 145 -19.50 -3.64 33.81
N ARG A 146 -20.43 -4.27 33.09
CA ARG A 146 -21.67 -4.76 33.70
C ARG A 146 -21.43 -5.89 34.70
N LYS A 147 -20.51 -6.81 34.44
CA LYS A 147 -20.21 -7.90 35.38
C LYS A 147 -19.53 -7.35 36.63
N ILE A 148 -18.44 -6.62 36.47
CA ILE A 148 -17.63 -6.07 37.56
C ILE A 148 -18.45 -5.07 38.39
N PHE A 149 -19.09 -4.10 37.76
CA PHE A 149 -19.84 -3.05 38.47
C PHE A 149 -21.13 -3.57 39.12
N LYS A 150 -21.71 -4.68 38.66
CA LYS A 150 -22.80 -5.36 39.39
C LYS A 150 -22.30 -6.15 40.59
N THR A 151 -21.12 -6.75 40.51
CA THR A 151 -20.53 -7.48 41.65
C THR A 151 -20.09 -6.54 42.77
N PHE A 152 -19.59 -5.34 42.44
CA PHE A 152 -19.20 -4.31 43.43
C PHE A 152 -20.37 -3.47 43.96
N ARG A 153 -21.60 -3.71 43.50
CA ARG A 153 -22.83 -3.10 44.03
C ARG A 153 -23.66 -4.15 44.77
N GLN A 154 -23.03 -4.90 45.68
CA GLN A 154 -23.79 -5.51 46.76
C GLN A 154 -24.21 -4.38 47.72
N PRO A 155 -25.47 -4.36 48.16
CA PRO A 155 -25.94 -3.33 49.09
C PRO A 155 -25.17 -3.48 50.40
N GLU A 156 -24.50 -2.40 50.83
CA GLU A 156 -24.30 -2.21 52.26
C GLU A 156 -25.70 -2.15 52.89
N ASN A 157 -25.87 -2.95 53.95
CA ASN A 157 -27.12 -3.29 54.64
C ASN A 157 -28.10 -2.14 54.84
#